data_AF-A0A1U9ZTV9-F1
#
_entry.id   AF-A0A1U9ZTV9-F1
#
_cell.length_a   1.000
_cell.length_b   1.000
_cell.length_c   1.000
_cell.angle_alpha   90.00
_cell.angle_beta   90.00
_cell.angle_gamma   90.00
#
_symmetry.space_group_name_H-M   'P 1'
#
loop_
_entity.id
_entity.type
_entity.pdbx_description
1 polymer ?
#
loop_
_entity_poly.entity_id
_entity_poly.type
_entity_poly.pdbx_seq_one_letter_code
_entity_poly.pdbx_strand_id
1 'polypeptide(L)'
;MTSLTKKLLGALAAAALAGSGVAAAATLPASAAAVVSSTLFTGMGQSLDEDTALAIAEADARADAAAHGFTECGVFESVSAQSPKLVWTAWVTVRCLALSR
;
A
#
# COMPACT_ATOMS: atom_id res chain seq x y z
N MET A 1 -22.25 -11.42 34.63
CA MET A 1 -21.57 -10.30 33.92
C MET A 1 -20.13 -10.67 33.52
N THR A 2 -19.85 -11.81 32.88
CA THR A 2 -18.45 -12.23 32.62
C THR A 2 -18.29 -13.27 31.49
N SER A 3 -19.02 -13.17 30.35
CA SER A 3 -18.86 -14.19 29.28
C SER A 3 -19.06 -13.74 27.83
N LEU A 4 -18.90 -12.45 27.52
CA LEU A 4 -18.93 -11.98 26.12
C LEU A 4 -17.57 -11.48 25.59
N THR A 5 -16.58 -11.28 26.45
CA THR A 5 -15.30 -10.66 26.09
C THR A 5 -14.23 -11.62 25.56
N LYS A 6 -14.42 -12.94 25.64
CA LYS A 6 -13.41 -13.92 25.20
C LYS A 6 -13.62 -14.52 23.81
N LYS A 7 -14.77 -14.31 23.15
CA LYS A 7 -15.05 -14.90 21.83
C LYS A 7 -14.68 -14.01 20.64
N LEU A 8 -14.38 -12.74 20.86
CA LEU A 8 -14.01 -11.81 19.78
C LEU A 8 -12.50 -11.74 19.50
N LEU A 9 -11.65 -12.31 20.38
CA LEU A 9 -10.20 -12.30 20.22
C LEU A 9 -9.63 -13.48 19.39
N GLY A 10 -10.46 -14.45 19.00
CA GLY A 10 -10.01 -15.63 18.25
C GLY A 10 -10.19 -15.54 16.73
N ALA A 11 -10.88 -14.52 16.21
CA ALA A 11 -11.34 -14.51 14.82
C ALA A 11 -10.58 -13.56 13.88
N LEU A 12 -9.64 -12.74 14.37
CA LEU A 12 -8.94 -11.75 13.53
C LEU A 12 -7.49 -12.13 13.15
N ALA A 13 -6.97 -13.28 13.59
CA ALA A 13 -5.56 -13.64 13.40
C ALA A 13 -5.26 -14.58 12.21
N ALA A 14 -6.24 -14.92 11.36
CA ALA A 14 -6.08 -15.97 10.36
C ALA A 14 -6.42 -15.57 8.90
N ALA A 15 -6.41 -14.27 8.57
CA ALA A 15 -6.77 -13.79 7.23
C ALA A 15 -5.63 -13.11 6.44
N ALA A 16 -4.35 -13.47 6.69
CA ALA A 16 -3.23 -12.86 5.96
C ALA A 16 -2.17 -13.83 5.37
N LEU A 17 -2.28 -15.15 5.54
CA LEU A 17 -1.24 -16.09 5.10
C LEU A 17 -1.78 -17.41 4.53
N ALA A 18 -2.80 -17.40 3.67
CA ALA A 18 -3.15 -18.58 2.85
C ALA A 18 -4.18 -18.26 1.76
N GLY A 19 -3.72 -17.71 0.65
CA GLY A 19 -4.43 -17.68 -0.62
C GLY A 19 -3.43 -17.21 -1.65
N SER A 20 -2.74 -18.06 -2.41
CA SER A 20 -3.33 -19.09 -3.24
C SER A 20 -2.24 -20.08 -3.64
N GLY A 21 -2.43 -21.36 -3.34
CA GLY A 21 -1.60 -22.46 -3.83
C GLY A 21 -2.41 -23.37 -4.75
N VAL A 22 -1.96 -23.42 -6.02
CA VAL A 22 -1.90 -24.56 -6.96
C VAL A 22 -3.17 -25.07 -7.68
N ALA A 23 -3.13 -24.99 -9.02
CA ALA A 23 -3.56 -25.95 -10.06
C ALA A 23 -3.85 -25.13 -11.35
N ALA A 24 -3.40 -25.41 -12.57
CA ALA A 24 -2.67 -26.54 -13.15
C ALA A 24 -2.08 -26.09 -14.51
N ALA A 25 -0.98 -26.74 -14.91
CA ALA A 25 -0.52 -27.06 -16.27
C ALA A 25 -0.61 -25.99 -17.40
N ALA A 26 0.57 -25.55 -17.89
CA ALA A 26 1.10 -25.87 -19.23
C ALA A 26 2.08 -24.79 -19.74
N THR A 27 3.28 -25.24 -20.10
CA THR A 27 4.20 -24.69 -21.11
C THR A 27 4.73 -23.25 -20.99
N LEU A 28 6.02 -23.15 -20.59
CA LEU A 28 7.11 -22.25 -21.07
C LEU A 28 6.92 -20.71 -21.14
N PRO A 29 8.01 -19.90 -21.17
CA PRO A 29 9.42 -20.23 -20.96
C PRO A 29 10.06 -19.47 -19.78
N ALA A 30 11.09 -20.09 -19.21
CA ALA A 30 12.19 -19.38 -18.61
C ALA A 30 12.76 -18.38 -19.64
N SER A 31 12.47 -17.10 -19.47
CA SER A 31 13.06 -16.03 -20.27
C SER A 31 13.17 -14.81 -19.38
N ALA A 32 14.38 -14.61 -18.84
CA ALA A 32 14.89 -13.35 -18.32
C ALA A 32 13.82 -12.44 -17.68
N ALA A 33 13.31 -12.83 -16.50
CA ALA A 33 12.70 -11.83 -15.64
C ALA A 33 13.84 -10.89 -15.22
N ALA A 34 14.03 -9.81 -15.98
CA ALA A 34 14.68 -8.63 -15.46
C ALA A 34 13.99 -8.37 -14.13
N VAL A 35 14.74 -8.52 -13.03
CA VAL A 35 14.26 -8.17 -11.71
C VAL A 35 14.05 -6.66 -11.77
N VAL A 36 12.83 -6.24 -12.14
CA VAL A 36 12.45 -4.85 -12.14
C VAL A 36 12.37 -4.46 -10.69
N SER A 37 13.50 -4.02 -10.15
CA SER A 37 13.61 -3.53 -8.78
C SER A 37 12.62 -2.37 -8.66
N SER A 38 11.49 -2.68 -8.05
CA SER A 38 10.42 -1.72 -7.81
C SER A 38 10.56 -1.25 -6.38
N THR A 39 10.64 0.05 -6.19
CA THR A 39 10.84 0.66 -4.88
C THR A 39 9.52 1.28 -4.44
N LEU A 40 9.18 1.13 -3.16
CA LEU A 40 7.94 1.64 -2.58
C LEU A 40 8.27 2.82 -1.69
N PHE A 41 7.50 3.90 -1.83
CA PHE A 41 7.58 5.09 -1.00
C PHE A 41 6.21 5.40 -0.45
N THR A 42 6.13 5.73 0.84
CA THR A 42 4.86 6.00 1.52
C THR A 42 4.87 7.43 2.04
N GLY A 43 3.80 8.16 1.74
CA GLY A 43 3.58 9.52 2.22
C GLY A 43 2.32 9.63 3.07
N MET A 44 2.25 10.71 3.85
CA MET A 44 1.13 10.98 4.74
C MET A 44 0.55 12.38 4.48
N GLY A 45 -0.78 12.47 4.54
CA GLY A 45 -1.50 13.73 4.38
C GLY A 45 -2.63 13.86 5.40
N GLN A 46 -2.94 15.11 5.75
CA GLN A 46 -4.09 15.43 6.60
C GLN A 46 -4.84 16.64 6.04
N SER A 47 -6.16 16.57 6.04
CA SER A 47 -7.03 17.68 5.64
C SER A 47 -8.43 17.52 6.20
N LEU A 48 -9.25 18.56 6.12
CA LEU A 48 -10.69 18.48 6.41
C LEU A 48 -11.47 17.83 5.25
N ASP A 49 -10.84 17.70 4.10
CA ASP A 49 -11.35 17.10 2.88
C ASP A 49 -10.56 15.83 2.53
N GLU A 50 -11.25 14.73 2.20
CA GLU A 50 -10.62 13.42 2.00
C GLU A 50 -9.71 13.42 0.77
N ASP A 51 -10.20 13.95 -0.36
CA ASP A 51 -9.46 14.04 -1.62
C ASP A 51 -8.19 14.88 -1.45
N THR A 52 -8.28 15.98 -0.71
CA THR A 52 -7.13 16.82 -0.38
C THR A 52 -6.13 16.07 0.51
N ALA A 53 -6.59 15.30 1.50
CA ALA A 53 -5.69 14.51 2.35
C ALA A 53 -4.94 13.44 1.53
N LEU A 54 -5.63 12.76 0.61
CA LEU A 54 -5.05 11.80 -0.32
C LEU A 54 -4.04 12.46 -1.26
N ALA A 55 -4.36 13.62 -1.84
CA ALA A 55 -3.47 14.36 -2.72
C ALA A 55 -2.18 14.80 -1.99
N ILE A 56 -2.29 15.24 -0.72
CA ILE A 56 -1.12 15.57 0.11
C ILE A 56 -0.27 14.33 0.36
N ALA A 57 -0.90 13.21 0.73
CA ALA A 57 -0.20 11.95 0.99
C ALA A 57 0.53 11.44 -0.26
N GLU A 58 -0.09 11.55 -1.44
CA GLU A 58 0.54 11.17 -2.71
C GLU A 58 1.71 12.10 -3.04
N ALA A 59 1.54 13.41 -2.88
CA ALA A 59 2.59 14.40 -3.13
C ALA A 59 3.81 14.16 -2.22
N ASP A 60 3.57 13.87 -0.94
CA ASP A 60 4.60 13.52 0.05
C ASP A 60 5.35 12.23 -0.36
N ALA A 61 4.61 11.19 -0.76
CA ALA A 61 5.20 9.93 -1.23
C ALA A 61 6.06 10.12 -2.50
N ARG A 62 5.61 10.97 -3.43
CA ARG A 62 6.35 11.31 -4.65
C ARG A 62 7.56 12.19 -4.37
N ALA A 63 7.48 13.08 -3.40
CA ALA A 63 8.62 13.92 -2.99
C ALA A 63 9.74 13.08 -2.37
N ASP A 64 9.38 12.11 -1.52
CA ASP A 64 10.33 11.14 -0.95
C ASP A 64 10.98 10.30 -2.07
N ALA A 65 10.17 9.77 -2.98
CA ALA A 65 10.66 9.04 -4.15
C ALA A 65 11.65 9.89 -5.00
N ALA A 66 11.32 11.16 -5.24
CA ALA A 66 12.17 12.09 -5.99
C ALA A 66 13.49 12.38 -5.27
N ALA A 67 13.49 12.47 -3.93
CA ALA A 67 14.71 12.60 -3.13
C ALA A 67 15.63 11.39 -3.27
N HIS A 68 15.06 10.21 -3.54
CA HIS A 68 15.77 8.97 -3.82
C HIS A 68 16.11 8.76 -5.31
N GLY A 69 15.84 9.75 -6.17
CA GLY A 69 16.18 9.71 -7.60
C GLY A 69 15.15 8.98 -8.47
N PHE A 70 13.96 8.68 -7.94
CA PHE A 70 12.87 8.08 -8.70
C PHE A 70 11.90 9.15 -9.21
N THR A 71 11.69 9.21 -10.52
CA THR A 71 10.78 10.18 -11.15
C THR A 71 9.52 9.54 -11.73
N GLU A 72 9.56 8.24 -12.02
CA GLU A 72 8.43 7.49 -12.56
C GLU A 72 7.81 6.59 -11.49
N CYS A 73 6.74 7.10 -10.87
CA CYS A 73 6.03 6.44 -9.79
C CYS A 73 4.52 6.45 -10.05
N GLY A 74 3.87 5.32 -9.81
CA GLY A 74 2.42 5.16 -9.83
C GLY A 74 1.87 4.88 -8.44
N VAL A 75 0.62 5.28 -8.17
CA VAL A 75 -0.06 4.92 -6.92
C VAL A 75 -0.24 3.41 -6.87
N PHE A 76 0.17 2.80 -5.76
CA PHE A 76 0.05 1.37 -5.51
C PHE A 76 -1.10 1.08 -4.55
N GLU A 77 -1.12 1.77 -3.42
CA GLU A 77 -2.16 1.62 -2.39
C GLU A 77 -2.45 2.98 -1.74
N SER A 78 -3.68 3.18 -1.32
CA SER A 78 -4.12 4.37 -0.59
C SER A 78 -5.11 3.98 0.50
N VAL A 79 -4.92 4.51 1.70
CA VAL A 79 -5.80 4.31 2.85
C VAL A 79 -6.13 5.67 3.46
N SER A 80 -7.41 5.95 3.68
CA SER A 80 -7.89 7.14 4.38
C SER A 80 -8.67 6.75 5.64
N ALA A 81 -8.59 7.59 6.66
CA ALA A 81 -9.37 7.44 7.89
C ALA A 81 -9.80 8.81 8.40
N GLN A 82 -11.08 8.93 8.79
CA GLN A 82 -11.60 10.14 9.40
C GLN A 82 -11.54 10.03 10.93
N SER A 83 -10.98 11.05 11.57
CA SER A 83 -10.99 11.18 13.02
C SER A 83 -12.36 11.67 13.54
N PRO A 84 -12.67 11.49 14.84
CA PRO A 84 -13.87 12.04 15.46
C PRO A 84 -13.98 13.57 15.38
N LYS A 85 -12.88 14.26 15.08
CA LYS A 85 -12.81 15.71 14.90
C LYS A 85 -13.05 16.15 13.45
N LEU A 86 -13.55 15.26 12.59
CA LEU A 86 -13.79 15.51 11.16
C LEU A 86 -12.52 15.88 10.36
N VAL A 87 -11.35 15.46 10.85
CA VAL A 87 -10.07 15.56 10.12
C VAL A 87 -9.79 14.21 9.47
N TRP A 88 -9.55 14.23 8.17
CA TRP A 88 -9.06 13.09 7.40
C TRP A 88 -7.55 12.97 7.52
N THR A 89 -7.09 11.75 7.74
CA THR A 89 -5.69 11.34 7.60
C THR A 89 -5.63 10.31 6.48
N ALA A 90 -4.70 10.51 5.55
CA ALA A 90 -4.47 9.60 4.44
C ALA A 90 -3.01 9.13 4.42
N TRP A 91 -2.83 7.89 3.97
CA TRP A 91 -1.55 7.27 3.65
C TRP A 91 -1.61 6.79 2.21
N VAL A 92 -0.60 7.15 1.42
CA VAL A 92 -0.50 6.71 0.03
C VAL A 92 0.87 6.10 -0.16
N THR A 93 0.91 4.91 -0.73
CA THR A 93 2.14 4.25 -1.17
C THR A 93 2.23 4.34 -2.69
N VAL A 94 3.34 4.88 -3.18
CA VAL A 94 3.68 4.89 -4.60
C VAL A 94 4.73 3.83 -4.90
N ARG A 95 4.59 3.17 -6.05
CA ARG A 95 5.57 2.24 -6.59
C ARG A 95 6.33 2.91 -7.72
N CYS A 96 7.64 3.00 -7.57
CA CYS A 96 8.53 3.53 -8.56
C CYS A 96 9.32 2.41 -9.24
N LEU A 97 9.52 2.54 -10.55
CA LEU A 97 10.36 1.62 -11.31
C LEU A 97 11.75 2.23 -11.43
N ALA A 98 12.79 1.48 -11.07
CA ALA A 98 14.15 1.87 -11.40
C ALA A 98 14.28 1.86 -12.94
N LEU A 99 14.41 3.03 -13.56
CA LEU A 99 14.83 3.13 -14.95
C LEU A 99 16.30 2.69 -15.00
N SER A 100 16.53 1.41 -15.29
CA SER A 100 17.84 0.90 -15.68
C SER A 100 18.29 1.69 -16.91
N ARG A 101 19.22 2.64 -16.76
CA ARG A 101 19.94 3.23 -17.89
C ARG A 101 21.05 2.32 -18.35
#